data_AF-A0A420TZN6-F1
#
_entry.id   AF-A0A420TZN6-F1
#
_cell.length_a   1.000
_cell.length_b   1.000
_cell.length_c   1.000
_cell.angle_alpha   90.00
_cell.angle_beta   90.00
_cell.angle_gamma   90.00
#
_symmetry.space_group_name_H-M   'P 1'
#
loop_
_entity.id
_entity.type
_entity.pdbx_description
1 polymer ?
#
loop_
_entity_poly.entity_id
_entity_poly.type
_entity_poly.pdbx_seq_one_letter_code
_entity_poly.pdbx_strand_id
1 'polypeptide(L)'
;MWRRSYNAFRKAFGTDVTIQGPSTSAEPKLSNGWWTTFAQYIKTNDCIPDTWTWHMESGGSQNMLESTAGLHSILNHYGLPCNNININEYATASEQVSNGGAWWISQLERVDAPGLRGNWQGYPGLRGES
;
A
#
# COMPACT_ATOMS: atom_id res chain seq x y z
N MET A 1 -9.48 -9.66 -10.78
CA MET A 1 -10.27 -8.41 -10.78
C MET A 1 -9.45 -7.20 -11.18
N TRP A 2 -8.23 -7.01 -10.64
CA TRP A 2 -7.31 -5.91 -10.95
C TRP A 2 -7.28 -5.45 -12.42
N ARG A 3 -6.84 -6.30 -13.37
CA ARG A 3 -6.71 -5.93 -14.80
C ARG A 3 -8.01 -5.37 -15.39
N ARG A 4 -9.16 -5.96 -15.03
CA ARG A 4 -10.46 -5.51 -15.55
C ARG A 4 -10.76 -4.09 -15.08
N SER A 5 -10.55 -3.80 -13.79
CA SER A 5 -10.74 -2.47 -13.22
C SER A 5 -9.72 -1.47 -13.78
N TYR A 6 -8.44 -1.85 -13.86
CA TYR A 6 -7.38 -1.04 -14.46
C TYR A 6 -7.77 -0.60 -15.87
N ASN A 7 -8.14 -1.55 -16.74
CA ASN A 7 -8.54 -1.26 -18.12
C ASN A 7 -9.81 -0.40 -18.19
N ALA A 8 -10.77 -0.62 -17.29
CA ALA A 8 -11.98 0.20 -17.23
C ALA A 8 -11.67 1.66 -16.86
N PHE A 9 -10.82 1.88 -15.85
CA PHE A 9 -10.39 3.22 -15.46
C PHE A 9 -9.56 3.90 -16.55
N ARG A 10 -8.58 3.21 -17.14
CA ARG A 10 -7.81 3.75 -18.28
C ARG A 10 -8.69 4.07 -19.48
N LYS A 11 -9.72 3.27 -19.76
CA LYS A 11 -10.66 3.56 -20.84
C LYS A 11 -11.54 4.79 -20.55
N ALA A 12 -11.98 4.95 -19.31
CA ALA A 12 -12.91 6.01 -18.93
C ALA A 12 -12.22 7.36 -18.71
N PHE A 13 -11.01 7.34 -18.16
CA PHE A 13 -10.32 8.54 -17.65
C PHE A 13 -8.89 8.70 -18.18
N GLY A 14 -8.40 7.79 -19.04
CA GLY A 14 -7.03 7.83 -19.53
C GLY A 14 -6.02 7.82 -18.39
N THR A 15 -5.13 8.80 -18.41
CA THR A 15 -4.12 9.05 -17.36
C THR A 15 -4.46 10.26 -16.47
N ASP A 16 -5.66 10.82 -16.60
CA ASP A 16 -6.09 11.98 -15.81
C ASP A 16 -6.32 11.61 -14.34
N VAL A 17 -6.52 10.32 -14.04
CA VAL A 17 -6.63 9.77 -12.69
C VAL A 17 -5.51 8.77 -12.44
N THR A 18 -4.98 8.79 -11.22
CA THR A 18 -3.96 7.84 -10.77
C THR A 18 -4.61 6.53 -10.32
N ILE A 19 -4.05 5.41 -10.73
CA ILE A 19 -4.45 4.09 -10.26
C ILE A 19 -3.44 3.64 -9.20
N GLN A 20 -3.92 3.50 -7.98
CA GLN A 20 -3.10 3.09 -6.84
C GLN A 20 -3.33 1.61 -6.52
N GLY A 21 -2.28 0.90 -6.11
CA GLY A 21 -2.43 -0.48 -5.67
C GLY A 21 -1.12 -1.20 -5.33
N PRO A 22 -1.23 -2.43 -4.83
CA PRO A 22 -2.47 -3.18 -4.66
C PRO A 22 -3.19 -3.01 -3.31
N SER A 23 -2.68 -2.17 -2.40
CA SER A 23 -3.28 -1.95 -1.07
C SER A 23 -3.49 -3.25 -0.28
N THR A 24 -2.51 -4.14 -0.32
CA THR A 24 -2.53 -5.38 0.49
C THR A 24 -2.07 -5.09 1.92
N SER A 25 -2.57 -5.87 2.89
CA SER A 25 -2.13 -5.79 4.29
C SER A 25 -0.76 -6.40 4.54
N ALA A 26 -0.22 -7.17 3.58
CA ALA A 26 1.05 -7.84 3.72
C ALA A 26 2.21 -7.01 3.13
N GLU A 27 3.36 -6.98 3.81
CA GLU A 27 4.51 -6.23 3.33
C GLU A 27 5.10 -6.81 2.03
N PRO A 28 5.58 -5.94 1.13
CA PRO A 28 6.31 -6.34 -0.07
C PRO A 28 7.66 -6.96 0.29
N LYS A 29 7.82 -8.26 0.00
CA LYS A 29 9.06 -9.03 0.15
C LYS A 29 9.15 -10.06 -0.97
N LEU A 30 10.35 -10.37 -1.47
CA LEU A 30 10.53 -11.43 -2.49
C LEU A 30 10.10 -12.82 -1.97
N SER A 31 10.18 -13.05 -0.66
CA SER A 31 9.67 -14.27 -0.02
C SER A 31 8.14 -14.28 0.14
N ASN A 32 7.47 -13.15 -0.09
CA ASN A 32 6.01 -13.07 -0.03
C ASN A 32 5.42 -13.50 -1.38
N GLY A 33 4.94 -14.75 -1.45
CA GLY A 33 4.37 -15.36 -2.65
C GLY A 33 3.20 -14.57 -3.26
N TRP A 34 2.46 -13.82 -2.44
CA TRP A 34 1.38 -12.97 -2.94
C TRP A 34 1.92 -11.81 -3.78
N TRP A 35 2.97 -11.13 -3.30
CA TRP A 35 3.59 -10.00 -4.01
C TRP A 35 4.29 -10.42 -5.29
N THR A 36 5.03 -11.53 -5.26
CA THR A 36 5.72 -12.05 -6.44
C THR A 36 4.72 -12.50 -7.51
N THR A 37 3.63 -13.14 -7.10
CA THR A 37 2.52 -13.50 -8.01
C THR A 37 1.86 -12.25 -8.61
N PHE A 38 1.58 -11.24 -7.79
CA PHE A 38 0.97 -9.99 -8.26
C PHE A 38 1.89 -9.23 -9.23
N ALA A 39 3.17 -9.09 -8.90
CA ALA A 39 4.17 -8.42 -9.74
C ALA A 39 4.34 -9.10 -11.11
N GLN A 40 4.44 -10.43 -11.13
CA GLN A 40 4.46 -11.19 -12.38
C GLN A 40 3.16 -11.00 -13.17
N TYR A 41 2.00 -11.04 -12.50
CA TYR A 41 0.70 -10.88 -13.15
C TYR A 41 0.55 -9.53 -13.85
N ILE A 42 0.83 -8.41 -13.16
CA ILE A 42 0.68 -7.07 -13.74
C ILE A 42 1.71 -6.80 -14.84
N LYS A 43 2.92 -7.36 -14.74
CA LYS A 43 3.93 -7.29 -15.79
C LYS A 43 3.43 -7.98 -17.06
N THR A 44 2.95 -9.21 -16.95
CA THR A 44 2.45 -10.00 -18.09
C THR A 44 1.20 -9.38 -18.73
N ASN A 45 0.39 -8.67 -17.95
CA ASN A 45 -0.91 -8.15 -18.41
C ASN A 45 -0.91 -6.64 -18.70
N ASP A 46 0.25 -5.97 -18.62
CA ASP A 46 0.41 -4.53 -18.83
C ASP A 46 -0.60 -3.66 -18.06
N CYS A 47 -0.72 -3.95 -16.76
CA CYS A 47 -1.65 -3.24 -15.87
C CYS A 47 -0.96 -2.80 -14.58
N ILE A 48 0.14 -2.08 -14.74
CA ILE A 48 1.00 -1.61 -13.64
C ILE A 48 0.36 -0.37 -13.00
N PRO A 49 0.25 -0.27 -11.66
CA PRO A 49 -0.28 0.92 -11.00
C PRO A 49 0.63 2.14 -11.20
N ASP A 50 0.03 3.34 -11.12
CA ASP A 50 0.76 4.61 -11.10
C ASP A 50 1.45 4.86 -9.75
N THR A 51 0.86 4.33 -8.67
CA THR A 51 1.36 4.46 -7.30
C THR A 51 1.26 3.12 -6.57
N TRP A 52 2.36 2.72 -5.94
CA TRP A 52 2.45 1.52 -5.13
C TRP A 52 1.91 1.77 -3.74
N THR A 53 0.99 0.91 -3.31
CA THR A 53 0.35 1.01 -1.99
C THR A 53 0.31 -0.33 -1.27
N TRP A 54 0.47 -0.28 0.04
CA TRP A 54 0.34 -1.40 0.96
C TRP A 54 0.16 -0.88 2.38
N HIS A 55 -0.25 -1.76 3.30
CA HIS A 55 -0.52 -1.37 4.66
C HIS A 55 0.67 -1.67 5.59
N MET A 56 0.84 -0.81 6.58
CA MET A 56 1.82 -0.91 7.65
C MET A 56 1.09 -1.00 9.00
N GLU A 57 0.30 -2.06 9.15
CA GLU A 57 -0.69 -2.27 10.21
C GLU A 57 -0.46 -3.51 11.10
N SER A 58 0.68 -4.18 10.99
CA SER A 58 1.01 -5.38 11.81
C SER A 58 1.80 -5.05 13.08
N GLY A 59 1.93 -3.77 13.43
CA GLY A 59 2.57 -3.29 14.65
C GLY A 59 4.10 -3.36 14.62
N GLY A 60 4.74 -3.32 15.80
CA GLY A 60 6.19 -3.16 16.00
C GLY A 60 7.15 -4.20 15.39
N SER A 61 6.67 -5.11 14.54
CA SER A 61 7.50 -5.96 13.68
C SER A 61 7.74 -5.36 12.28
N GLN A 62 6.98 -4.33 11.91
CA GLN A 62 7.04 -3.73 10.58
C GLN A 62 7.96 -2.51 10.56
N ASN A 63 8.78 -2.41 9.52
CA ASN A 63 9.74 -1.34 9.35
C ASN A 63 9.62 -0.74 7.95
N MET A 64 9.40 0.58 7.88
CA MET A 64 9.15 1.27 6.61
C MET A 64 10.33 1.20 5.63
N LEU A 65 11.57 1.24 6.14
CA LEU A 65 12.76 1.10 5.30
C LEU A 65 12.87 -0.30 4.71
N GLU A 66 12.68 -1.33 5.53
CA GLU A 66 12.74 -2.73 5.09
C GLU A 66 11.63 -3.06 4.10
N SER A 67 10.42 -2.59 4.38
CA SER A 67 9.25 -2.76 3.53
C SER A 67 9.47 -2.09 2.17
N THR A 68 9.96 -0.85 2.16
CA THR A 68 10.28 -0.13 0.90
C THR A 68 11.42 -0.80 0.13
N ALA A 69 12.48 -1.25 0.82
CA ALA A 69 13.56 -2.01 0.18
C ALA A 69 13.06 -3.34 -0.41
N GLY A 70 12.09 -3.97 0.26
CA GLY A 70 11.41 -5.17 -0.22
C GLY A 70 10.59 -4.89 -1.49
N LEU A 71 9.87 -3.77 -1.55
CA LEU A 71 9.22 -3.30 -2.78
C LEU A 71 10.24 -3.10 -3.90
N HIS A 72 11.30 -2.33 -3.67
CA HIS A 72 12.35 -2.10 -4.68
C HIS A 72 12.94 -3.41 -5.19
N SER A 73 13.15 -4.39 -4.30
CA SER A 73 13.66 -5.72 -4.67
C SER A 73 12.71 -6.45 -5.62
N ILE A 74 11.39 -6.41 -5.35
CA ILE A 74 10.36 -6.98 -6.22
C ILE A 74 10.35 -6.26 -7.58
N LEU A 75 10.31 -4.92 -7.56
CA LEU A 75 10.22 -4.13 -8.80
C LEU A 75 11.44 -4.37 -9.69
N ASN A 76 12.64 -4.38 -9.11
CA ASN A 76 13.87 -4.70 -9.82
C ASN A 76 13.87 -6.14 -10.37
N HIS A 77 13.41 -7.12 -9.58
CA HIS A 77 13.36 -8.52 -10.00
C HIS A 77 12.43 -8.75 -11.20
N TYR A 78 11.29 -8.05 -11.26
CA TYR A 78 10.31 -8.20 -12.35
C TYR A 78 10.43 -7.14 -13.46
N GLY A 79 11.43 -6.24 -13.38
CA GLY A 79 11.61 -5.16 -14.34
C GLY A 79 10.38 -4.24 -14.41
N LEU A 80 9.87 -3.84 -13.24
CA LEU A 80 8.75 -2.93 -13.06
C LEU A 80 9.26 -1.54 -12.65
N PRO A 81 8.57 -0.46 -13.03
CA PRO A 81 8.99 0.88 -12.68
C PRO A 81 8.73 1.18 -11.19
N CYS A 82 9.72 1.80 -10.55
CA CYS A 82 9.56 2.41 -9.24
C CYS A 82 9.06 3.84 -9.41
N ASN A 83 7.74 3.99 -9.51
CA ASN A 83 7.06 5.27 -9.62
C ASN A 83 6.91 5.90 -8.21
N ASN A 84 5.66 6.15 -7.80
CA ASN A 84 5.33 6.75 -6.51
C ASN A 84 4.98 5.66 -5.48
N ILE A 85 5.21 5.97 -4.20
CA ILE A 85 4.79 5.16 -3.05
C ILE A 85 3.74 5.95 -2.25
N ASN A 86 2.71 5.28 -1.76
CA ASN A 86 1.78 5.84 -0.78
C ASN A 86 1.38 4.74 0.22
N ILE A 87 1.53 5.03 1.51
CA ILE A 87 1.14 4.10 2.59
C ILE A 87 -0.28 4.40 3.00
N ASN A 88 -1.21 3.79 2.27
CA ASN A 88 -2.63 4.12 2.36
C ASN A 88 -3.25 3.74 3.71
N GLU A 89 -2.63 2.85 4.49
CA GLU A 89 -2.99 2.57 5.89
C GLU A 89 -1.73 2.24 6.70
N TYR A 90 -1.50 2.93 7.82
CA TYR A 90 -0.44 2.63 8.78
C TYR A 90 -0.93 2.74 10.23
N ALA A 91 -0.17 2.16 11.16
CA ALA A 91 -0.43 2.08 12.59
C ALA A 91 -1.60 1.15 12.96
N THR A 92 -1.33 0.27 13.92
CA THR A 92 -2.34 -0.46 14.68
C THR A 92 -3.17 0.48 15.55
N ALA A 93 -4.32 0.01 16.04
CA ALA A 93 -5.16 0.75 16.98
C ALA A 93 -4.39 1.24 18.23
N SER A 94 -3.52 0.39 18.80
CA SER A 94 -2.71 0.73 19.99
C SER A 94 -1.60 1.75 19.72
N GLU A 95 -1.19 1.92 18.46
CA GLU A 95 -0.16 2.88 18.05
C GLU A 95 -0.75 4.26 17.76
N GLN A 96 -2.08 4.44 17.81
CA GLN A 96 -2.77 5.72 17.62
C GLN A 96 -2.69 6.64 18.84
N VAL A 97 -1.48 6.81 19.35
CA VAL A 97 -1.09 7.63 20.49
C VAL A 97 0.03 8.59 20.07
N SER A 98 0.30 9.65 20.84
CA SER A 98 1.23 10.72 20.42
C SER A 98 2.64 10.22 20.08
N ASN A 99 3.18 9.30 20.87
CA ASN A 99 4.50 8.70 20.62
C ASN A 99 4.48 7.78 19.38
N GLY A 100 3.42 6.99 19.18
CA GLY A 100 3.26 6.16 17.99
C GLY A 100 3.11 7.00 16.72
N GLY A 101 2.33 8.08 16.78
CA GLY A 101 2.20 9.04 15.67
C GLY A 101 3.54 9.69 15.30
N ALA A 102 4.31 10.15 16.29
CA ALA A 102 5.65 10.72 16.05
C ALA A 102 6.60 9.71 15.40
N TRP A 103 6.55 8.44 15.84
CA TRP A 103 7.34 7.37 15.24
C TRP A 103 6.94 7.13 13.78
N TRP A 104 5.64 6.97 13.48
CA TRP A 104 5.16 6.73 12.12
C TRP A 104 5.45 7.87 11.16
N ILE A 105 5.29 9.14 11.60
CA ILE A 105 5.71 10.29 10.80
C ILE A 105 7.20 10.16 10.45
N SER A 106 8.07 9.87 11.42
CA SER A 106 9.50 9.70 11.16
C SER A 106 9.80 8.55 10.19
N GLN A 107 9.00 7.49 10.22
CA GLN A 107 9.17 6.34 9.32
C GLN A 107 8.77 6.67 7.88
N LEU A 108 7.70 7.45 7.69
CA LEU A 108 7.25 7.92 6.37
C LEU A 108 8.24 8.90 5.74
N GLU A 109 8.76 9.85 6.53
CA GLU A 109 9.77 10.82 6.09
C GLU A 109 11.07 10.15 5.64
N ARG A 110 11.47 9.03 6.26
CA ARG A 110 12.69 8.28 5.87
C ARG A 110 12.65 7.73 4.45
N VAL A 111 11.46 7.55 3.88
CA VAL A 111 11.26 6.98 2.55
C VAL A 111 10.55 7.93 1.59
N ASP A 112 10.38 9.19 2.01
CA ASP A 112 9.69 10.24 1.24
C ASP A 112 8.30 9.78 0.74
N ALA A 113 7.52 9.14 1.62
CA ALA A 113 6.21 8.59 1.28
C ALA A 113 5.08 9.32 2.01
N PRO A 114 4.03 9.79 1.31
CA PRO A 114 2.78 10.14 1.97
C PRO A 114 2.15 8.89 2.61
N GLY A 115 1.38 9.10 3.67
CA GLY A 115 0.63 8.03 4.29
C GLY A 115 -0.68 8.49 4.94
N LEU A 116 -1.58 7.54 5.14
CA LEU A 116 -2.84 7.74 5.85
C LEU A 116 -2.93 6.75 7.01
N ARG A 117 -3.31 7.25 8.19
CA ARG A 117 -3.44 6.43 9.38
C ARG A 117 -4.63 5.48 9.24
N GLY A 118 -4.45 4.22 9.62
CA GLY A 118 -5.48 3.18 9.56
C GLY A 118 -6.73 3.52 10.37
N ASN A 119 -7.88 3.02 9.91
CA ASN A 119 -9.16 3.27 10.57
C ASN A 119 -9.64 2.01 11.32
N TRP A 120 -9.48 2.00 12.65
CA TRP A 120 -9.76 0.82 13.49
C TRP A 120 -11.08 0.88 14.28
N GLN A 121 -11.91 1.91 14.08
CA GLN A 121 -13.22 1.99 14.71
C GLN A 121 -14.31 2.18 13.66
N GLY A 122 -14.96 1.07 13.30
CA GLY A 122 -16.29 1.11 12.71
C GLY A 122 -17.31 1.50 13.80
N TYR A 123 -18.11 2.53 13.56
CA TYR A 123 -19.12 3.01 14.50
C TYR A 123 -20.16 1.90 14.83
N PRO A 124 -20.34 1.49 16.10
CA PRO A 124 -21.52 0.70 16.48
C PRO A 124 -22.82 1.53 16.46
N GLY A 125 -22.71 2.86 16.54
CA GLY A 125 -23.84 3.78 16.71
C GLY A 125 -24.60 4.20 15.44
N LEU A 126 -24.43 3.52 14.30
CA LEU A 126 -25.21 3.82 13.08
C LEU A 126 -26.51 3.00 12.98
N ARG A 127 -26.84 2.18 13.98
CA ARG A 127 -28.19 1.66 14.18
C ARG A 127 -28.73 2.30 15.45
N GLY A 128 -29.56 3.33 15.27
CA GLY A 128 -30.25 4.02 16.35
C GLY A 128 -31.32 3.13 16.98
N GLU A 129 -30.89 2.16 17.79
CA GLU A 129 -31.78 1.44 18.70
C GLU A 129 -31.15 1.49 20.10
N SER A 130 -31.65 2.46 20.87
CA SER A 130 -31.55 2.53 22.33
C SER A 130 -32.56 1.59 22.98
#